data_AF-A0A538CH79-F1
#
_entry.id   AF-A0A538CH79-F1
#
_cell.length_a   1.000
_cell.length_b   1.000
_cell.length_c   1.000
_cell.angle_alpha   90.00
_cell.angle_beta   90.00
_cell.angle_gamma   90.00
#
_symmetry.space_group_name_H-M   'P 1'
#
loop_
_entity.id
_entity.type
_entity.pdbx_description
1 polymer ?
#
loop_
_entity_poly.entity_id
_entity_poly.type
_entity_poly.pdbx_seq_one_letter_code
_entity_poly.pdbx_strand_id
1 'polypeptide(L)' 'MPKGYAIVRVSISDEDRYADYRSGTLASLEPFGGRFIVRGGATECVEGTWDADRTVVIEFPSLEQARS' A
#
# COMPACT_ATOMS: atom_id res chain seq x y z
N MET A 1 -13.09 -13.95 11.01
CA MET A 1 -13.70 -12.95 10.10
C MET A 1 -12.74 -12.66 8.95
N PRO A 2 -13.23 -12.44 7.72
CA PRO A 2 -12.38 -12.12 6.57
C PRO A 2 -11.68 -10.77 6.76
N LYS A 3 -10.41 -10.69 6.32
CA LYS A 3 -9.59 -9.48 6.34
C LYS A 3 -9.94 -8.53 5.20
N GLY A 4 -9.57 -7.26 5.33
CA GLY A 4 -9.58 -6.28 4.25
C GLY A 4 -8.17 -6.06 3.70
N TYR A 5 -8.05 -5.76 2.41
CA TYR A 5 -6.76 -5.44 1.79
C TYR A 5 -6.87 -4.21 0.91
N ALA A 6 -5.99 -3.24 1.12
CA ALA A 6 -5.73 -2.17 0.17
C ALA A 6 -4.51 -2.54 -0.68
N ILE A 7 -4.69 -2.61 -1.99
CA ILE A 7 -3.62 -2.89 -2.96
C ILE A 7 -3.39 -1.61 -3.75
N VAL A 8 -2.22 -1.01 -3.57
CA VAL A 8 -1.87 0.27 -4.18
C VAL A 8 -0.73 0.04 -5.17
N ARG A 9 -0.98 0.51 -6.40
CA ARG A 9 0.03 0.65 -7.44
C ARG A 9 0.45 2.10 -7.51
N VAL A 10 1.75 2.35 -7.42
CA VAL A 10 2.29 3.71 -7.45
C VAL A 10 3.26 3.81 -8.61
N SER A 11 3.07 4.84 -9.43
CA SER A 11 4.08 5.33 -10.35
C SER A 11 4.65 6.63 -9.76
N ILE A 12 5.96 6.70 -9.60
CA ILE A 12 6.61 7.83 -8.92
C ILE A 12 7.11 8.80 -9.99
N SER A 13 6.45 9.95 -10.08
CA SER A 13 6.83 11.02 -11.02
C SER A 13 7.75 12.09 -10.39
N ASP A 14 7.80 12.17 -9.06
CA ASP A 14 8.56 13.14 -8.27
C ASP A 14 9.00 12.46 -6.96
N GLU A 15 10.29 12.15 -6.83
CA GLU A 15 10.82 11.41 -5.69
C GLU A 15 10.78 12.19 -4.38
N ASP A 16 11.02 13.51 -4.43
CA ASP A 16 11.06 14.37 -3.26
C ASP A 16 9.67 14.49 -2.63
N ARG A 17 8.64 14.75 -3.46
CA ARG A 17 7.25 14.75 -3.00
C ARG A 17 6.81 13.39 -2.47
N TYR A 18 7.31 12.31 -3.07
CA TYR A 18 6.97 10.97 -2.62
C TYR A 18 7.55 10.65 -1.24
N ALA A 19 8.77 11.12 -0.95
CA ALA A 19 9.40 10.96 0.35
C ALA A 19 8.58 11.62 1.47
N ASP A 20 8.10 12.84 1.23
CA ASP A 20 7.24 13.57 2.17
C ASP A 20 5.93 12.80 2.41
N TYR A 21 5.24 12.38 1.34
CA TYR A 21 4.00 11.59 1.44
C TYR A 21 4.21 10.30 2.26
N ARG A 22 5.30 9.59 2.00
CA ARG A 22 5.64 8.31 2.65
C ARG A 22 5.81 8.43 4.17
N SER A 23 6.29 9.58 4.64
CA SER A 23 6.58 9.80 6.07
C SER A 23 5.32 9.80 6.93
N GLY A 24 4.21 10.35 6.42
CA GLY A 24 2.93 10.44 7.15
C GLY A 24 2.02 9.21 7.00
N THR A 25 2.26 8.35 6.02
CA THR A 25 1.29 7.29 5.65
C THR A 25 1.07 6.25 6.74
N LEU A 26 2.07 5.94 7.57
CA LEU A 26 1.90 4.91 8.61
C LEU A 26 0.95 5.40 9.72
N ALA A 27 1.14 6.64 10.18
CA ALA A 27 0.35 7.22 11.24
C ALA A 27 -1.14 7.35 10.88
N SER A 28 -1.46 7.54 9.59
CA SER A 28 -2.87 7.58 9.14
C SER A 28 -3.56 6.22 9.14
N LEU A 29 -2.81 5.11 9.14
CA LEU A 29 -3.36 3.75 9.04
C LEU A 29 -3.56 3.07 10.40
N GLU A 30 -2.77 3.46 11.41
CA GLU A 30 -2.82 2.91 12.76
C GLU A 30 -4.23 2.95 13.39
N PRO A 31 -5.03 4.03 13.28
CA PRO A 31 -6.37 4.09 13.87
C PRO A 31 -7.33 3.01 13.35
N PHE A 32 -7.10 2.50 12.15
CA PHE A 32 -7.95 1.50 11.48
C PHE A 32 -7.36 0.08 11.55
N GLY A 33 -6.25 -0.10 12.28
CA GLY A 33 -5.54 -1.37 12.39
C GLY A 33 -4.83 -1.80 11.11
N GLY A 34 -4.48 -0.84 10.24
CA GLY A 34 -3.78 -1.11 8.99
C GLY A 34 -2.34 -1.56 9.21
N ARG A 35 -1.94 -2.64 8.54
CA ARG A 35 -0.59 -3.23 8.62
C ARG A 35 0.00 -3.44 7.24
N PHE A 36 1.19 -2.87 6.98
CA PHE A 36 1.91 -3.15 5.74
C PHE A 36 2.38 -4.60 5.71
N ILE A 37 2.03 -5.32 4.64
CA ILE A 37 2.57 -6.65 4.33
C ILE A 37 3.48 -6.60 3.09
N VAL A 38 3.25 -5.64 2.19
CA VAL A 38 4.15 -5.27 1.11
C VAL A 38 4.27 -3.75 1.12
N ARG A 39 5.49 -3.20 1.12
CA ARG A 39 5.72 -1.75 1.12
C ARG A 39 6.80 -1.37 0.11
N GLY A 40 6.62 -1.78 -1.14
CA GLY A 40 7.51 -1.45 -2.26
C GLY A 40 8.88 -2.12 -2.23
N GLY A 41 8.90 -3.42 -1.93
CA GLY A 41 10.08 -4.26 -2.16
C GLY A 41 10.21 -4.66 -3.64
N ALA A 42 11.27 -5.41 -3.96
CA ALA A 42 11.46 -5.97 -5.29
C ALA A 42 10.21 -6.75 -5.71
N THR A 43 9.72 -6.47 -6.92
CA THR A 43 8.49 -7.06 -7.45
C THR A 43 8.78 -7.63 -8.83
N GLU A 44 8.30 -8.85 -9.08
CA GLU A 44 8.40 -9.54 -10.35
C GLU A 44 6.99 -9.89 -10.84
N CYS A 45 6.69 -9.58 -12.10
CA CYS A 45 5.41 -9.93 -12.73
C CYS A 45 5.56 -11.31 -13.39
N VAL A 46 4.90 -12.31 -12.83
CA VAL A 46 4.97 -13.70 -13.32
C VAL A 46 4.18 -13.89 -14.61
N GLU A 47 3.05 -13.20 -14.76
CA GLU A 47 2.17 -13.30 -15.92
C GLU A 47 1.47 -11.97 -16.20
N GLY A 48 1.34 -11.60 -17.48
CA GLY A 48 0.63 -10.41 -17.93
C GLY A 48 1.47 -9.14 -17.88
N THR A 49 0.87 -8.04 -17.40
CA THR A 49 1.55 -6.74 -17.29
C THR A 49 1.19 -6.09 -15.97
N TRP A 50 2.22 -5.66 -15.23
CA TRP A 50 2.08 -4.92 -13.98
C TRP A 50 2.84 -3.61 -14.08
N ASP A 51 2.17 -2.60 -14.64
CA ASP A 51 2.74 -1.27 -14.87
C ASP A 51 2.67 -0.43 -13.59
N ALA A 52 3.60 -0.68 -12.67
CA ALA A 52 3.76 0.08 -11.45
C ALA A 52 5.21 0.02 -10.97
N ASP A 53 5.80 1.19 -10.68
CA ASP A 53 7.15 1.27 -10.11
C ASP A 53 7.19 0.66 -8.71
N ARG A 54 6.05 0.71 -7.99
CA ARG A 54 5.94 0.26 -6.62
C ARG A 54 4.59 -0.37 -6.33
N THR A 55 4.62 -1.49 -5.62
CA THR A 55 3.44 -2.16 -5.09
C THR A 55 3.40 -2.06 -3.58
N VAL A 56 2.25 -1.67 -3.03
CA VAL A 56 2.00 -1.61 -1.60
C VAL A 56 0.75 -2.42 -1.30
N VAL A 57 0.81 -3.25 -0.27
CA VAL A 57 -0.33 -4.03 0.22
C VAL A 57 -0.46 -3.81 1.71
N ILE A 58 -1.64 -3.39 2.14
CA ILE A 58 -1.98 -3.12 3.54
C ILE A 58 -3.11 -4.07 3.92
N GLU A 59 -2.91 -4.85 4.98
CA GLU A 59 -3.91 -5.70 5.60
C GLU A 59 -4.66 -4.93 6.70
N PHE A 60 -5.98 -5.11 6.76
CA PHE A 60 -6.85 -4.56 7.79
C PHE A 60 -7.66 -5.68 8.47
N PRO A 61 -8.15 -5.46 9.71
CA PRO A 61 -8.96 -6.44 10.42
C PRO A 61 -10.24 -6.87 9.68
N SER A 62 -10.80 -5.98 8.84
CA SER A 62 -11.99 -6.22 8.01
C SER A 62 -12.00 -5.31 6.77
N LEU A 63 -12.87 -5.60 5.80
CA LEU A 63 -13.09 -4.72 4.64
C LEU A 63 -13.67 -3.35 5.02
N GLU A 64 -14.47 -3.29 6.08
CA GLU A 64 -15.04 -2.04 6.60
C GLU A 64 -13.94 -1.10 7.10
N GLN A 65 -13.00 -1.64 7.89
CA GLN A 65 -11.84 -0.88 8.37
C GLN A 65 -10.94 -0.42 7.21
N ALA A 66 -10.81 -1.22 6.15
CA ALA A 66 -10.05 -0.84 4.97
C ALA A 66 -10.68 0.31 4.15
N ARG A 67 -11.96 0.63 4.37
CA ARG A 67 -12.70 1.67 3.65
C ARG A 67 -12.89 2.97 4.45
N SER A 68 -12.49 2.98 5.71
CA SER A 68 -12.75 4.08 6.67
C SER A 68 -11.74 5.21 6.58
#